data_AF-A0A9E7HBV5-F1
#
_entry.id   AF-A0A9E7HBV5-F1
#
_cell.length_a   1.000
_cell.length_b   1.000
_cell.length_c   1.000
_cell.angle_alpha   90.00
_cell.angle_beta   90.00
_cell.angle_gamma   90.00
#
_symmetry.space_group_name_H-M   'P 1'
#
loop_
_entity.id
_entity.type
_entity.pdbx_description
1 polymer ?
#
loop_
_entity_poly.entity_id
_entity_poly.type
_entity_poly.pdbx_seq_one_letter_code
_entity_poly.pdbx_strand_id
1 'polypeptide(L)'
;MILLLLLLSPGFKGGSFMRLGVNYGTLGDDLPSAARSVALLQSLGAGAVKIYDANSAILRALAGTGLRVSIMVPNEIVPFPGANASLADAWVANNLAPFYLAVRVRCLFVGTVDPFLRLSC
;
A
#
# COMPACT_ATOMS: atom_id res chain seq x y z
N MET A 1 17.12 46.60 6.19
CA MET A 1 17.41 45.48 7.13
C MET A 1 16.20 44.59 7.43
N ILE A 2 15.10 44.65 6.65
CA ILE A 2 13.93 43.77 6.78
C ILE A 2 13.89 42.68 5.69
N LEU A 3 14.52 42.92 4.53
CA LEU A 3 14.58 41.96 3.43
C LEU A 3 15.55 40.79 3.67
N LEU A 4 16.50 40.93 4.59
CA LEU A 4 17.51 39.91 4.92
C LEU A 4 17.02 38.87 5.95
N LEU A 5 15.95 39.19 6.70
CA LEU A 5 15.37 38.31 7.73
C LEU A 5 14.43 37.23 7.18
N LEU A 6 13.92 37.40 5.95
CA LEU A 6 13.05 36.43 5.29
C LEU A 6 13.83 35.25 4.64
N LEU A 7 15.15 35.37 4.52
CA LEU A 7 16.01 34.31 3.97
C LEU A 7 16.47 33.30 5.03
N LEU A 8 16.17 33.53 6.33
CA LEU A 8 16.55 32.66 7.45
C LEU A 8 15.38 31.93 8.12
N SER A 9 14.17 31.97 7.57
CA SER A 9 13.08 31.12 8.08
C SER A 9 13.18 29.71 7.49
N PRO A 10 13.49 28.65 8.26
CA PRO A 10 13.32 27.27 7.82
C PRO A 10 11.83 26.92 7.89
N GLY A 11 11.01 27.57 7.06
CA GLY A 11 9.57 27.65 7.29
C GLY A 11 8.69 27.11 6.18
N PHE A 12 9.05 27.32 4.92
CA PHE A 12 8.26 26.76 3.82
C PHE A 12 8.79 25.36 3.49
N LYS A 13 8.43 24.39 4.33
CA LYS A 13 8.34 23.00 3.87
C LYS A 13 7.31 23.04 2.76
N GLY A 14 7.78 22.99 1.51
CA GLY A 14 6.92 22.92 0.33
C GLY A 14 5.78 21.97 0.62
N GLY A 15 4.54 22.45 0.42
CA GLY A 15 3.34 21.70 0.77
C GLY A 15 3.50 20.26 0.28
N SER A 16 3.22 19.29 1.16
CA SER A 16 3.26 17.88 0.79
C SER A 16 2.39 17.72 -0.46
N PHE A 17 3.02 17.62 -1.64
CA PHE A 17 2.30 17.26 -2.85
C PHE A 17 1.54 15.98 -2.49
N MET A 18 0.21 16.01 -2.58
CA MET A 18 -0.61 14.84 -2.33
C MET A 18 -0.21 13.79 -3.36
N ARG A 19 0.67 12.88 -2.98
CA ARG A 19 1.10 11.80 -3.85
C ARG A 19 -0.09 10.88 -4.07
N LEU A 20 -0.47 10.71 -5.33
CA LEU A 20 -1.59 9.88 -5.73
C LEU A 20 -1.33 8.41 -5.40
N GLY A 21 -2.40 7.68 -5.14
CA GLY A 21 -2.36 6.24 -4.99
C GLY A 21 -2.69 5.53 -6.31
N VAL A 22 -2.16 4.32 -6.50
CA VAL A 22 -2.39 3.50 -7.69
C VAL A 22 -2.96 2.14 -7.29
N ASN A 23 -3.93 1.63 -8.05
CA ASN A 23 -4.39 0.24 -7.92
C ASN A 23 -3.46 -0.67 -8.73
N TYR A 24 -2.85 -1.67 -8.09
CA TYR A 24 -2.03 -2.68 -8.73
C TYR A 24 -2.83 -3.98 -8.87
N GLY A 25 -3.47 -4.14 -10.04
CA GLY A 25 -4.18 -5.37 -10.43
C GLY A 25 -3.25 -6.39 -11.08
N THR A 26 -3.55 -7.67 -10.90
CA THR A 26 -2.78 -8.82 -11.39
C THR A 26 -3.53 -9.68 -12.40
N LEU A 27 -4.74 -9.27 -12.80
CA LEU A 27 -5.54 -9.95 -13.81
C LEU A 27 -5.21 -9.37 -15.20
N GLY A 28 -4.31 -10.02 -15.92
CA GLY A 28 -3.91 -9.67 -17.29
C GLY A 28 -2.80 -10.58 -17.80
N ASP A 29 -2.71 -10.74 -19.12
CA ASP A 29 -1.87 -11.78 -19.73
C ASP A 29 -0.40 -11.37 -19.92
N ASP A 30 -0.12 -10.07 -20.10
CA ASP A 30 1.22 -9.54 -20.41
C ASP A 30 1.72 -8.54 -19.35
N LEU A 31 1.40 -8.79 -18.07
CA LEU A 31 1.76 -7.88 -16.99
C LEU A 31 3.27 -7.94 -16.66
N PRO A 32 3.93 -6.80 -16.38
CA PRO A 32 5.32 -6.79 -15.93
C PRO A 32 5.49 -7.52 -14.59
N SER A 33 6.71 -8.01 -14.33
CA SER A 33 7.05 -8.61 -13.04
C SER A 33 6.78 -7.65 -11.87
N ALA A 34 6.55 -8.20 -10.67
CA ALA A 34 6.29 -7.40 -9.47
C ALA A 34 7.38 -6.34 -9.22
N ALA A 35 8.65 -6.72 -9.36
CA ALA A 35 9.76 -5.79 -9.22
C ALA A 35 9.72 -4.66 -10.24
N ARG A 36 9.39 -4.97 -11.50
CA ARG A 36 9.31 -3.96 -12.57
C ARG A 36 8.13 -3.02 -12.38
N SER A 37 6.97 -3.57 -11.99
CA SER A 37 5.76 -2.81 -11.69
C SER A 37 5.98 -1.86 -10.50
N VAL A 38 6.62 -2.31 -9.43
CA VAL A 38 6.93 -1.47 -8.27
C VAL A 38 7.94 -0.37 -8.61
N ALA A 39 8.99 -0.69 -9.39
CA ALA A 39 9.92 0.31 -9.88
C ALA A 39 9.22 1.39 -10.73
N LEU A 40 8.25 0.99 -11.56
CA LEU A 40 7.42 1.93 -12.32
C LEU A 40 6.61 2.83 -11.38
N LEU A 41 5.93 2.27 -10.36
CA LEU A 41 5.18 3.05 -9.37
C LEU A 41 6.05 4.10 -8.67
N GLN A 42 7.27 3.75 -8.29
CA GLN A 42 8.22 4.70 -7.70
C GLN A 42 8.63 5.79 -8.69
N SER A 43 8.91 5.43 -9.94
CA SER A 43 9.29 6.39 -10.99
C SER A 43 8.18 7.39 -11.32
N LEU A 44 6.91 6.98 -11.18
CA LEU A 44 5.74 7.82 -11.35
C LEU A 44 5.44 8.70 -10.12
N GLY A 45 6.22 8.57 -9.04
CA GLY A 45 6.02 9.34 -7.82
C GLY A 45 4.79 8.92 -7.01
N ALA A 46 4.33 7.67 -7.15
CA ALA A 46 3.20 7.15 -6.38
C ALA A 46 3.47 7.26 -4.86
N GLY A 47 2.42 7.61 -4.12
CA GLY A 47 2.47 7.74 -2.66
C GLY A 47 1.84 6.59 -1.91
N ALA A 48 1.03 5.80 -2.61
CA ALA A 48 0.34 4.64 -2.08
C ALA A 48 0.05 3.65 -3.21
N VAL A 49 -0.15 2.39 -2.84
CA VAL A 49 -0.57 1.32 -3.74
C VAL A 49 -1.62 0.47 -3.04
N LYS A 50 -2.68 0.09 -3.77
CA LYS A 50 -3.60 -0.98 -3.34
C LYS A 50 -3.30 -2.23 -4.13
N ILE A 51 -3.14 -3.34 -3.41
CA ILE A 51 -3.02 -4.69 -3.95
C ILE A 51 -4.26 -5.49 -3.55
N TYR A 52 -4.67 -6.43 -4.39
CA TYR A 52 -5.93 -7.16 -4.25
C TYR A 52 -5.78 -8.51 -3.53
N ASP A 53 -4.55 -8.89 -3.19
CA ASP A 53 -4.21 -10.06 -2.40
C ASP A 53 -2.89 -9.81 -1.64
N ALA A 54 -2.55 -10.69 -0.71
CA ALA A 54 -1.25 -10.66 -0.02
C ALA A 54 -0.17 -11.44 -0.79
N ASN A 55 -0.05 -11.20 -2.11
CA ASN A 55 0.92 -11.89 -2.95
C ASN A 55 2.36 -11.65 -2.48
N SER A 56 3.05 -12.71 -2.07
CA SER A 56 4.40 -12.64 -1.52
C SER A 56 5.43 -12.02 -2.47
N ALA A 57 5.30 -12.18 -3.79
CA ALA A 57 6.22 -11.58 -4.76
C ALA A 57 6.06 -10.05 -4.82
N ILE A 58 4.82 -9.57 -4.73
CA ILE A 58 4.50 -8.14 -4.69
C ILE A 58 4.96 -7.53 -3.36
N LEU A 59 4.68 -8.20 -2.23
CA LEU A 59 5.12 -7.74 -0.92
C LEU A 59 6.65 -7.67 -0.80
N ARG A 60 7.38 -8.66 -1.35
CA ARG A 60 8.86 -8.60 -1.46
C ARG A 60 9.33 -7.42 -2.30
N ALA A 61 8.67 -7.14 -3.42
CA ALA A 61 9.03 -6.01 -4.27
C ALA A 61 8.75 -4.66 -3.60
N LEU A 62 7.71 -4.58 -2.76
CA LEU A 62 7.34 -3.37 -2.00
C LEU A 62 8.21 -3.13 -0.75
N ALA A 63 8.93 -4.15 -0.28
CA ALA A 63 9.79 -4.05 0.89
C ALA A 63 10.84 -2.95 0.73
N GLY A 64 10.96 -2.07 1.71
CA GLY A 64 11.94 -0.97 1.72
C GLY A 64 11.64 0.19 0.75
N THR A 65 10.58 0.11 -0.06
CA THR A 65 10.24 1.17 -1.03
C THR A 65 9.67 2.44 -0.39
N GLY A 66 9.14 2.31 0.83
CA GLY A 66 8.45 3.38 1.55
C GLY A 66 7.03 3.69 1.05
N LEU A 67 6.54 2.99 0.00
CA LEU A 67 5.16 3.09 -0.47
C LEU A 67 4.19 2.64 0.63
N ARG A 68 3.11 3.40 0.80
CA ARG A 68 1.99 2.99 1.66
C ARG A 68 1.18 1.93 0.94
N VAL A 69 0.94 0.81 1.59
CA VAL A 69 0.29 -0.34 0.98
C VAL A 69 -1.06 -0.57 1.63
N SER A 70 -2.11 -0.63 0.82
CA SER A 70 -3.41 -1.16 1.24
C SER A 70 -3.63 -2.53 0.60
N ILE A 71 -4.13 -3.47 1.38
CA ILE A 71 -4.23 -4.88 0.98
C ILE A 71 -5.67 -5.32 1.11
N MET A 72 -6.20 -5.93 0.06
CA MET A 72 -7.50 -6.59 0.13
C MET A 72 -7.36 -7.96 0.77
N VAL A 73 -8.23 -8.25 1.74
CA VAL A 73 -8.32 -9.56 2.38
C VAL A 73 -9.25 -10.44 1.53
N PRO A 74 -8.86 -11.67 1.19
CA PRO A 74 -9.71 -12.58 0.44
C PRO A 74 -11.06 -12.80 1.14
N ASN A 75 -12.14 -12.89 0.36
CA ASN A 75 -13.50 -13.04 0.89
C ASN A 75 -13.67 -14.30 1.76
N GLU A 76 -12.89 -15.33 1.47
CA GLU A 76 -12.89 -16.61 2.18
C GLU A 76 -12.40 -16.48 3.63
N ILE A 77 -11.72 -15.36 3.94
CA ILE A 77 -11.13 -15.03 5.24
C ILE A 77 -11.96 -13.93 5.93
N VAL A 78 -12.85 -13.27 5.18
CA VAL A 78 -13.81 -12.31 5.71
C VAL A 78 -14.79 -13.07 6.59
N PRO A 79 -14.91 -12.70 7.87
CA PRO A 79 -15.91 -13.30 8.74
C PRO A 79 -17.31 -13.08 8.19
N PHE A 80 -18.00 -14.16 7.80
CA PHE A 80 -19.46 -14.18 7.95
C PHE A 80 -19.77 -13.94 9.44
N PRO A 81 -20.90 -13.32 9.81
CA PRO A 81 -21.31 -13.26 11.21
C PRO A 81 -21.27 -14.68 11.82
N GLY A 82 -20.28 -14.92 12.70
CA GLY A 82 -19.94 -16.24 13.26
C GLY A 82 -18.51 -16.75 13.01
N ALA A 83 -17.62 -16.01 12.34
CA ALA A 83 -16.31 -16.56 11.98
C ALA A 83 -15.28 -16.67 13.11
N ASN A 84 -14.39 -17.63 12.90
CA ASN A 84 -13.35 -18.05 13.82
C ASN A 84 -12.14 -17.11 13.77
N ALA A 85 -11.86 -16.40 14.87
CA ALA A 85 -10.71 -15.51 15.01
C ALA A 85 -9.38 -16.19 14.63
N SER A 86 -9.26 -17.50 14.84
CA SER A 86 -8.04 -18.25 14.51
C SER A 86 -7.70 -18.27 13.02
N LEU A 87 -8.69 -18.19 12.13
CA LEU A 87 -8.44 -18.13 10.68
C LEU A 87 -7.86 -16.77 10.27
N ALA A 88 -8.35 -15.69 10.88
CA ALA A 88 -7.80 -14.35 10.66
C ALA A 88 -6.37 -14.25 11.19
N ASP A 89 -6.11 -14.76 12.39
CA ASP A 89 -4.77 -14.81 12.99
C ASP A 89 -3.79 -15.60 12.12
N ALA A 90 -4.21 -16.80 11.68
CA ALA A 90 -3.40 -17.64 10.79
C ALA A 90 -3.11 -16.94 9.46
N TRP A 91 -4.09 -16.23 8.89
CA TRP A 91 -3.87 -15.48 7.66
C TRP A 91 -2.85 -14.36 7.84
N VAL A 92 -2.98 -13.55 8.89
CA VAL A 92 -2.02 -12.47 9.18
C VAL A 92 -0.62 -13.04 9.40
N ALA A 93 -0.49 -14.10 10.21
CA ALA A 93 0.78 -14.75 10.52
C ALA A 93 1.47 -15.30 9.26
N ASN A 94 0.72 -15.89 8.33
CA ASN A 94 1.29 -16.50 7.14
C ASN A 94 1.56 -15.51 6.00
N ASN A 95 0.75 -14.45 5.88
CA ASN A 95 0.76 -13.60 4.69
C ASN A 95 1.35 -12.21 4.91
N LEU A 96 1.24 -11.66 6.13
CA LEU A 96 1.65 -10.27 6.41
C LEU A 96 2.79 -10.18 7.41
N ALA A 97 2.80 -11.03 8.45
CA ALA A 97 3.84 -10.99 9.48
C ALA A 97 5.27 -11.08 8.93
N PRO A 98 5.58 -11.90 7.89
CA PRO A 98 6.92 -11.93 7.30
C PRO A 98 7.39 -10.60 6.68
N PHE A 99 6.46 -9.69 6.37
CA PHE A 99 6.74 -8.44 5.67
C PHE A 99 6.54 -7.19 6.55
N TYR A 100 6.02 -7.35 7.76
CA TYR A 100 5.56 -6.25 8.62
C TYR A 100 6.62 -5.17 8.88
N LEU A 101 7.89 -5.55 9.03
CA LEU A 101 8.98 -4.59 9.29
C LEU A 101 9.46 -3.86 8.02
N ALA A 102 9.24 -4.44 6.83
CA ALA A 102 9.80 -3.95 5.59
C ALA A 102 8.76 -3.26 4.69
N VAL A 103 7.49 -3.62 4.81
CA VAL A 103 6.38 -3.09 4.02
C VAL A 103 5.50 -2.20 4.89
N ARG A 104 5.20 -0.99 4.41
CA ARG A 104 4.35 -0.03 5.12
C ARG A 104 2.87 -0.30 4.86
N VAL A 105 2.35 -1.38 5.43
CA VAL A 105 0.92 -1.69 5.38
C VAL A 105 0.14 -0.62 6.17
N ARG A 106 -0.89 -0.05 5.55
CA ARG A 106 -1.71 1.04 6.11
C ARG A 106 -3.14 0.63 6.40
N CYS A 107 -3.73 -0.13 5.48
CA CYS A 107 -5.11 -0.60 5.60
C CYS A 107 -5.26 -2.01 5.08
N LEU A 108 -6.13 -2.76 5.75
CA LEU A 108 -6.67 -4.02 5.28
C LEU A 108 -8.14 -3.79 4.92
N PHE A 109 -8.51 -4.10 3.68
CA PHE A 109 -9.89 -4.03 3.21
C PHE A 109 -10.52 -5.41 3.32
N VAL A 110 -11.52 -5.54 4.18
CA VAL A 110 -12.23 -6.79 4.48
C VAL A 110 -13.62 -6.70 3.85
N GLY A 111 -13.93 -7.56 2.88
CA GLY A 111 -15.24 -7.62 2.24
C GLY A 111 -15.19 -7.68 0.71
N THR A 112 -16.35 -7.71 0.07
CA THR A 112 -16.48 -7.82 -1.39
C THR A 112 -15.80 -6.67 -2.12
N VAL A 113 -15.08 -7.03 -3.18
CA VAL A 113 -14.34 -6.16 -4.11
C VAL A 113 -15.18 -5.00 -4.65
N ASP A 114 -15.16 -3.86 -3.95
CA ASP A 114 -15.45 -2.58 -4.57
C ASP A 114 -14.14 -1.99 -5.12
N PRO A 115 -13.99 -1.88 -6.46
CA PRO A 115 -12.78 -1.35 -7.08
C PRO A 115 -12.62 0.17 -6.87
N PHE A 116 -13.65 0.87 -6.41
CA PHE A 116 -13.70 2.33 -6.22
C PHE A 116 -13.45 2.78 -4.78
N LEU A 117 -13.20 1.85 -3.85
CA LEU A 117 -12.80 2.20 -2.49
C LEU A 117 -11.54 3.07 -2.52
N ARG A 118 -11.69 4.34 -2.09
CA ARG A 118 -10.63 5.35 -2.14
C ARG A 118 -9.42 4.90 -1.34
N LEU A 119 -8.23 5.17 -1.89
CA LEU A 119 -6.93 4.90 -1.27
C LEU A 119 -6.62 5.86 -0.10
N SER A 120 -7.64 6.35 0.61
CA SER A 120 -7.53 7.42 1.61
C SER A 120 -7.12 6.93 3.01
N CYS A 121 -6.57 5.73 3.10
CA CYS A 121 -5.79 5.26 4.24
C CYS A 121 -4.31 5.68 4.13
#